data_AF-A0A813KQW5-F1
#
_entry.id   AF-A0A813KQW5-F1
#
_cell.length_a   1.000
_cell.length_b   1.000
_cell.length_c   1.000
_cell.angle_alpha   90.00
_cell.angle_beta   90.00
_cell.angle_gamma   90.00
#
_symmetry.space_group_name_H-M   'P 1'
#
loop_
_entity.id
_entity.type
_entity.pdbx_description
1 polymer ?
#
loop_
_entity_poly.entity_id
_entity_poly.type
_entity_poly.pdbx_seq_one_letter_code
_entity_poly.pdbx_strand_id
1 'polypeptide(L)'
;MIYNRREGGIVFWVRLLASPASLVDLTLDVDEVLAQYAEDAADYYNRWIVTAERTIRNSLAIELRAARVRHLSCCPNISDDSLLVPAIAALAKGDLQAVELGQLAHLVLGVRSGAVNNSNIICRERPFPRGFYFPGVVMDDFCACEVEKCSVVDGIRVPRDVAPAGSFGPIAVERLKQQYNIHKLEYHPSKEVYRSFSSTAWGSSINGISGMYHTPTNKVVALSALTLATDELGFASINLLEIIVGSWIAVMLHSRRILCLIELLYEAIRDHNE
;
A
#
# COMPACT_ATOMS: atom_id res chain seq x y z
N MET A 1 17.39 0.97 14.62
CA MET A 1 16.91 -0.21 13.87
C MET A 1 16.38 -1.22 14.87
N ILE A 2 15.14 -1.69 14.71
CA ILE A 2 14.52 -2.67 15.61
C ILE A 2 15.03 -4.06 15.27
N TYR A 3 15.48 -4.82 16.27
CA TYR A 3 16.11 -6.12 16.09
C TYR A 3 15.14 -7.26 16.41
N ASN A 4 14.29 -7.64 15.44
CA ASN A 4 13.37 -8.78 15.61
C ASN A 4 13.82 -10.02 14.80
N ARG A 5 15.12 -10.37 14.86
CA ARG A 5 15.75 -11.41 14.02
C ARG A 5 15.47 -12.87 14.43
N ARG A 6 14.77 -13.12 15.55
CA ARG A 6 14.57 -14.47 16.11
C ARG A 6 13.17 -15.06 15.89
N GLU A 7 12.30 -14.35 15.17
CA GLU A 7 10.94 -14.80 14.84
C GLU A 7 10.84 -15.11 13.34
N GLY A 8 10.11 -16.16 12.97
CA GLY A 8 9.78 -16.43 11.57
C GLY A 8 8.67 -15.49 11.10
N GLY A 9 8.82 -14.90 9.91
CA GLY A 9 7.79 -14.07 9.30
C GLY A 9 6.49 -14.85 9.05
N ILE A 10 5.35 -14.36 9.54
CA ILE A 10 4.04 -14.90 9.16
C ILE A 10 3.61 -14.18 7.88
N VAL A 11 3.14 -14.92 6.88
CA VAL A 11 2.84 -14.39 5.54
C VAL A 11 1.47 -14.81 5.02
N PHE A 12 0.47 -14.85 5.89
CA PHE A 12 -0.87 -15.30 5.53
C PHE A 12 -1.73 -14.16 4.95
N TRP A 13 -1.82 -13.03 5.66
CA TRP A 13 -2.67 -11.90 5.30
C TRP A 13 -2.03 -10.96 4.30
N VAL A 14 -0.70 -10.82 4.32
CA VAL A 14 0.05 -10.04 3.32
C VAL A 14 -0.15 -10.55 1.89
N ARG A 15 -0.56 -11.80 1.71
CA ARG A 15 -0.94 -12.37 0.41
C ARG A 15 -2.20 -11.71 -0.16
N LEU A 16 -3.03 -11.12 0.69
CA LEU A 16 -4.24 -10.38 0.30
C LEU A 16 -3.99 -8.87 0.13
N LEU A 17 -2.73 -8.42 0.11
CA LEU A 17 -2.41 -7.04 -0.28
C LEU A 17 -2.98 -6.75 -1.67
N ALA A 18 -3.60 -5.58 -1.81
CA ALA A 18 -4.07 -5.14 -3.12
C ALA A 18 -2.91 -5.02 -4.09
N SER A 19 -3.17 -5.40 -5.34
CA SER A 19 -2.20 -5.36 -6.41
C SER A 19 -2.73 -4.42 -7.50
N PRO A 20 -2.09 -3.27 -7.73
CA PRO A 20 -2.50 -2.39 -8.81
C PRO A 20 -2.29 -3.03 -10.18
N ALA A 21 -1.34 -3.97 -10.30
CA ALA A 21 -1.13 -4.76 -11.52
C ALA A 21 -2.31 -5.67 -11.88
N SER A 22 -3.29 -5.84 -10.97
CA SER A 22 -4.54 -6.54 -11.26
C SER A 22 -5.57 -5.62 -11.93
N LEU A 23 -5.44 -4.29 -11.80
CA LEU A 23 -6.36 -3.32 -12.43
C LEU A 23 -6.25 -3.31 -13.96
N VAL A 24 -5.15 -3.81 -14.53
CA VAL A 24 -5.01 -3.95 -15.99
C VAL A 24 -6.01 -4.93 -16.60
N ASP A 25 -6.61 -5.79 -15.79
CA ASP A 25 -7.63 -6.75 -16.22
C ASP A 25 -9.05 -6.13 -16.25
N LEU A 26 -9.22 -4.91 -15.72
CA LEU A 26 -10.47 -4.17 -15.77
C LEU A 26 -10.67 -3.53 -17.14
N THR A 27 -11.83 -3.81 -17.75
CA THR A 27 -12.27 -3.19 -19.00
C THR A 27 -13.52 -2.36 -18.73
N LEU A 28 -13.57 -1.15 -19.28
CA LEU A 28 -14.72 -0.26 -19.21
C LEU A 28 -15.44 -0.25 -20.56
N ASP A 29 -16.77 -0.34 -20.53
CA ASP A 29 -17.59 -0.12 -21.72
C ASP A 29 -17.51 1.34 -22.21
N VAL A 30 -18.02 1.59 -23.42
CA VAL A 30 -17.98 2.92 -24.04
C VAL A 30 -18.66 3.99 -23.17
N ASP A 31 -19.68 3.60 -22.41
CA ASP A 31 -20.49 4.45 -21.53
C ASP A 31 -20.14 4.29 -20.04
N GLU A 32 -18.90 3.86 -19.74
CA GLU A 32 -18.43 3.62 -18.38
C GLU A 32 -17.21 4.44 -18.01
N VAL A 33 -17.20 4.90 -16.76
CA VAL A 33 -16.07 5.54 -16.09
C VAL A 33 -15.76 4.80 -14.79
N LEU A 34 -14.54 4.98 -14.28
CA LEU A 34 -14.12 4.43 -13.00
C LEU A 34 -13.99 5.53 -11.94
N ALA A 35 -14.96 5.60 -11.04
CA ALA A 35 -14.85 6.41 -9.83
C ALA A 35 -13.89 5.76 -8.84
N GLN A 36 -13.03 6.57 -8.22
CA GLN A 36 -12.06 6.13 -7.22
C GLN A 36 -12.37 6.73 -5.86
N TYR A 37 -12.20 5.90 -4.84
CA TYR A 37 -12.38 6.23 -3.44
C TYR A 37 -11.15 5.78 -2.66
N ALA A 38 -10.62 6.60 -1.76
CA ALA A 38 -9.50 6.19 -0.93
C ALA A 38 -9.52 6.85 0.44
N GLU A 39 -9.09 6.09 1.43
CA GLU A 39 -8.92 6.50 2.82
C GLU A 39 -7.56 6.05 3.32
N ASP A 40 -6.91 6.93 4.09
CA ASP A 40 -5.59 6.72 4.69
C ASP A 40 -5.77 6.76 6.21
N ALA A 41 -5.53 5.61 6.85
CA ALA A 41 -5.65 5.51 8.29
C ALA A 41 -4.48 6.22 8.99
N ALA A 42 -4.80 7.22 9.81
CA ALA A 42 -3.84 8.09 10.45
C ALA A 42 -3.10 7.41 11.60
N ASP A 43 -1.79 7.66 11.68
CA ASP A 43 -0.90 7.13 12.71
C ASP A 43 -1.04 5.61 12.91
N TYR A 44 -1.36 4.89 11.83
CA TYR A 44 -1.83 3.51 11.88
C TYR A 44 -0.99 2.61 12.79
N TYR A 45 0.32 2.59 12.58
CA TYR A 45 1.30 1.80 13.33
C TYR A 45 1.42 2.18 14.81
N ASN A 46 1.24 3.46 15.15
CA ASN A 46 1.40 3.97 16.51
C ASN A 46 0.14 3.75 17.38
N ARG A 47 -1.00 3.43 16.77
CA ARG A 47 -2.27 3.20 17.47
C ARG A 47 -2.41 1.80 18.07
N TRP A 48 -1.51 0.88 17.70
CA TRP A 48 -1.52 -0.48 18.19
C TRP A 48 -1.01 -0.57 19.62
N ILE A 49 -1.68 -1.40 20.42
CA ILE A 49 -1.18 -1.82 21.73
C ILE A 49 -0.54 -3.19 21.55
N VAL A 50 0.76 -3.29 21.81
CA VAL A 50 1.51 -4.56 21.76
C VAL A 50 1.79 -5.08 23.16
N THR A 51 2.05 -6.39 23.30
CA THR A 51 2.34 -6.98 24.61
C THR A 51 3.69 -6.50 25.16
N ALA A 52 3.93 -6.72 26.46
CA ALA A 52 5.21 -6.39 27.08
C ALA A 52 6.37 -7.15 26.41
N GLU A 53 6.19 -8.42 26.07
CA GLU A 53 7.19 -9.26 25.40
C GLU A 53 7.53 -8.73 24.01
N ARG A 54 6.54 -8.20 23.28
CA ARG A 54 6.80 -7.58 21.97
C ARG A 54 7.41 -6.19 22.10
N THR A 55 7.02 -5.42 23.12
CA THR A 55 7.64 -4.13 23.43
C THR A 55 9.13 -4.31 23.66
N ILE A 56 9.54 -5.27 24.50
CA ILE A 56 10.96 -5.58 24.77
C ILE A 56 11.73 -5.93 23.49
N ARG A 57 11.08 -6.55 22.49
CA ARG A 57 11.69 -6.86 21.20
C ARG A 57 11.76 -5.63 20.27
N ASN A 58 10.88 -4.67 20.46
CA ASN A 58 10.87 -3.38 19.78
C ASN A 58 11.79 -2.35 20.46
N SER A 59 12.87 -2.82 21.12
CA SER A 59 13.94 -1.97 21.64
C SER A 59 14.71 -1.27 20.51
N LEU A 60 15.05 -0.01 20.77
CA LEU A 60 15.92 0.77 19.91
C LEU A 60 17.38 0.48 20.28
N ALA A 61 18.25 0.42 19.28
CA ALA A 61 19.69 0.27 19.46
C ALA A 61 20.33 1.60 19.93
N ILE A 62 19.93 2.08 21.11
CA ILE A 62 20.43 3.28 21.77
C ILE A 62 20.31 3.13 23.28
N GLU A 63 21.26 3.70 24.01
CA GLU A 63 21.19 3.85 25.46
C GLU A 63 21.00 5.33 25.81
N LEU A 64 20.07 5.60 26.71
CA LEU A 64 19.75 6.95 27.18
C LEU A 64 19.88 7.02 28.69
N ARG A 65 20.46 8.12 29.20
CA ARG A 65 20.45 8.40 30.65
C ARG A 65 19.05 8.78 31.10
N ALA A 66 18.63 8.26 32.24
CA ALA A 66 17.29 8.48 32.78
C ALA A 66 16.99 9.97 33.02
N ALA A 67 18.00 10.78 33.36
CA ALA A 67 17.90 12.25 33.45
C ALA A 67 17.42 12.91 32.15
N ARG A 68 17.85 12.41 30.97
CA ARG A 68 17.54 13.03 29.67
C ARG A 68 16.10 12.77 29.20
N VAL A 69 15.48 11.71 29.71
CA VAL A 69 14.15 11.25 29.29
C VAL A 69 13.11 11.33 30.41
N ARG A 70 13.46 11.97 31.53
CA ARG A 70 12.59 12.14 32.71
C ARG A 70 11.23 12.75 32.40
N HIS A 71 11.18 13.61 31.39
CA HIS A 71 9.97 14.29 30.94
C HIS A 71 8.99 13.37 30.20
N LEU A 72 9.41 12.17 29.80
CA LEU A 72 8.54 11.19 29.16
C LEU A 72 7.74 10.43 30.22
N SER A 73 6.43 10.30 30.00
CA SER A 73 5.51 9.61 30.91
C SER A 73 5.86 8.13 31.14
N CYS A 74 6.59 7.51 30.21
CA CYS A 74 7.02 6.12 30.31
C CYS A 74 8.37 5.93 31.02
N CYS A 75 9.07 7.00 31.40
CA CYS A 75 10.34 6.88 32.12
C CYS A 75 10.09 6.31 33.52
N PRO A 76 10.71 5.17 33.90
CA PRO A 76 10.55 4.63 35.24
C PRO A 76 11.19 5.56 36.28
N ASN A 77 10.67 5.52 37.50
CA ASN A 77 11.22 6.28 38.62
C ASN A 77 12.49 5.59 39.16
N ILE A 78 13.62 5.90 38.53
CA ILE A 78 14.96 5.35 38.83
C ILE A 78 15.99 6.48 38.91
N SER A 79 17.18 6.20 39.46
CA SER A 79 18.28 7.19 39.54
C SER A 79 18.58 7.84 38.18
N ASP A 80 18.86 9.14 38.19
CA ASP A 80 19.15 9.96 37.01
C ASP A 80 20.34 9.44 36.19
N ASP A 81 21.30 8.79 36.86
CA ASP A 81 22.50 8.21 36.25
C ASP A 81 22.26 6.86 35.56
N SER A 82 21.10 6.24 35.77
CA SER A 82 20.77 4.93 35.21
C SER A 82 20.69 4.98 33.68
N LEU A 83 21.18 3.92 33.04
CA LEU A 83 21.04 3.74 31.59
C LEU A 83 19.74 3.00 31.29
N LEU A 84 19.01 3.50 30.29
CA LEU A 84 17.75 2.98 29.80
C LEU A 84 17.87 2.66 28.32
N VAL A 85 17.27 1.55 27.91
CA VAL A 85 17.06 1.21 26.49
C VAL A 85 15.59 1.47 26.18
N PRO A 86 15.27 2.50 25.36
CA PRO A 86 13.88 2.77 25.00
C PRO A 86 13.34 1.67 24.08
N ALA A 87 12.06 1.39 24.24
CA ALA A 87 11.35 0.39 23.47
C ALA A 87 9.99 0.93 23.01
N ILE A 88 9.56 0.53 21.82
CA ILE A 88 8.30 1.00 21.23
C ILE A 88 7.17 0.07 21.65
N ALA A 89 6.27 0.58 22.48
CA ALA A 89 5.05 -0.11 22.93
C ALA A 89 3.90 -0.02 21.91
N ALA A 90 4.23 -0.09 20.62
CA ALA A 90 3.30 -0.06 19.50
C ALA A 90 3.81 -0.96 18.37
N LEU A 91 3.02 -1.07 17.29
CA LEU A 91 3.39 -1.83 16.10
C LEU A 91 4.40 -1.03 15.29
N ALA A 92 5.68 -1.13 15.63
CA ALA A 92 6.69 -0.25 15.07
C ALA A 92 6.95 -0.49 13.57
N LYS A 93 7.22 0.59 12.82
CA LYS A 93 7.70 0.49 11.44
C LYS A 93 9.04 -0.27 11.42
N GLY A 94 9.13 -1.32 10.61
CA GLY A 94 10.30 -2.22 10.55
C GLY A 94 10.24 -3.41 11.51
N ASP A 95 9.19 -3.55 12.32
CA ASP A 95 8.87 -4.81 12.98
C ASP A 95 8.44 -5.86 11.94
N LEU A 96 9.04 -7.06 12.01
CA LEU A 96 8.86 -8.16 11.07
C LEU A 96 7.38 -8.53 10.82
N GLN A 97 6.54 -8.44 11.86
CA GLN A 97 5.11 -8.80 11.77
C GLN A 97 4.19 -7.58 11.60
N ALA A 98 4.75 -6.37 11.45
CA ALA A 98 3.95 -5.15 11.35
C ALA A 98 3.03 -5.15 10.13
N VAL A 99 3.54 -5.57 8.97
CA VAL A 99 2.77 -5.61 7.73
C VAL A 99 1.66 -6.65 7.80
N GLU A 100 1.96 -7.85 8.30
CA GLU A 100 0.99 -8.95 8.43
C GLU A 100 -0.17 -8.59 9.35
N LEU A 101 0.13 -8.09 10.55
CA LEU A 101 -0.90 -7.72 11.52
C LEU A 101 -1.68 -6.50 11.07
N GLY A 102 -1.00 -5.50 10.50
CA GLY A 102 -1.64 -4.34 9.91
C GLY A 102 -2.64 -4.74 8.81
N GLN A 103 -2.19 -5.56 7.87
CA GLN A 103 -3.04 -6.05 6.80
C GLN A 103 -4.26 -6.81 7.34
N LEU A 104 -4.07 -7.71 8.30
CA LEU A 104 -5.16 -8.43 8.95
C LEU A 104 -6.20 -7.48 9.56
N ALA A 105 -5.76 -6.55 10.42
CA ALA A 105 -6.71 -5.67 11.11
C ALA A 105 -7.48 -4.80 10.13
N HIS A 106 -6.81 -4.22 9.13
CA HIS A 106 -7.50 -3.37 8.18
C HIS A 106 -8.46 -4.17 7.29
N LEU A 107 -8.10 -5.38 6.86
CA LEU A 107 -9.03 -6.29 6.18
C LEU A 107 -10.25 -6.62 7.03
N VAL A 108 -10.07 -6.86 8.33
CA VAL A 108 -11.20 -7.13 9.25
C VAL A 108 -12.14 -5.93 9.34
N LEU A 109 -11.63 -4.70 9.38
CA LEU A 109 -12.45 -3.48 9.35
C LEU A 109 -13.19 -3.33 8.01
N GLY A 110 -12.52 -3.63 6.90
CA GLY A 110 -13.13 -3.67 5.57
C GLY A 110 -14.26 -4.70 5.47
N VAL A 111 -14.08 -5.89 6.03
CA VAL A 111 -15.10 -6.94 6.04
C VAL A 111 -16.27 -6.58 6.96
N ARG A 112 -16.00 -6.06 8.17
CA ARG A 112 -17.04 -5.67 9.13
C ARG A 112 -17.89 -4.49 8.67
N SER A 113 -17.30 -3.55 7.95
CA SER A 113 -18.04 -2.44 7.30
C SER A 113 -18.86 -2.91 6.10
N GLY A 114 -18.59 -4.11 5.58
CA GLY A 114 -19.13 -4.59 4.31
C GLY A 114 -18.47 -3.94 3.09
N ALA A 115 -17.45 -3.10 3.29
CA ALA A 115 -16.70 -2.48 2.21
C ALA A 115 -15.85 -3.49 1.44
N VAL A 116 -15.49 -4.63 2.04
CA VAL A 116 -14.66 -5.69 1.45
C VAL A 116 -15.30 -7.06 1.67
N ASN A 117 -15.28 -7.92 0.68
CA ASN A 117 -15.66 -9.32 0.78
C ASN A 117 -14.87 -10.19 -0.21
N ASN A 118 -15.07 -11.50 -0.14
CA ASN A 118 -14.34 -12.45 -0.99
C ASN A 118 -14.61 -12.30 -2.49
N SER A 119 -15.76 -11.75 -2.88
CA SER A 119 -16.15 -11.60 -4.30
C SER A 119 -15.70 -10.30 -4.93
N ASN A 120 -15.36 -9.28 -4.14
CA ASN A 120 -15.02 -7.94 -4.66
C ASN A 120 -13.56 -7.53 -4.42
N ILE A 121 -12.83 -8.16 -3.49
CA ILE A 121 -11.47 -7.73 -3.15
C ILE A 121 -10.48 -7.88 -4.30
N ILE A 122 -9.73 -6.82 -4.58
CA ILE A 122 -8.55 -6.85 -5.44
C ILE A 122 -7.37 -7.36 -4.60
N CYS A 123 -6.74 -8.44 -5.04
CA CYS A 123 -5.48 -8.93 -4.47
C CYS A 123 -4.66 -9.68 -5.53
N ARG A 124 -3.39 -9.97 -5.22
CA ARG A 124 -2.49 -10.68 -6.13
C ARG A 124 -2.85 -12.16 -6.32
N GLU A 125 -3.38 -12.81 -5.28
CA GLU A 125 -3.52 -14.28 -5.23
C GLU A 125 -4.82 -14.78 -5.84
N ARG A 126 -5.66 -13.89 -6.37
CA ARG A 126 -6.96 -14.23 -6.94
C ARG A 126 -7.14 -13.54 -8.29
N PRO A 127 -7.94 -14.14 -9.19
CA PRO A 127 -8.40 -13.45 -10.39
C PRO A 127 -9.07 -12.13 -10.04
N PHE A 128 -9.04 -11.19 -10.98
CA PHE A 128 -9.74 -9.93 -10.81
C PHE A 128 -11.24 -10.17 -10.52
N PRO A 129 -11.81 -9.52 -9.50
CA PRO A 129 -13.20 -9.70 -9.09
C PRO A 129 -14.20 -9.35 -10.21
N ARG A 130 -15.34 -10.04 -10.22
CA ARG A 130 -16.46 -9.71 -11.10
C ARG A 130 -17.42 -8.77 -10.37
N GLY A 131 -17.93 -7.77 -11.07
CA GLY A 131 -18.87 -6.80 -10.52
C GLY A 131 -18.55 -5.40 -11.00
N PHE A 132 -19.00 -4.42 -10.25
CA PHE A 132 -18.80 -3.00 -10.54
C PHE A 132 -18.06 -2.26 -9.43
N TYR A 133 -17.76 -2.90 -8.30
CA TYR A 133 -17.07 -2.28 -7.17
C TYR A 133 -15.92 -3.17 -6.71
N PHE A 134 -14.73 -2.58 -6.60
CA PHE A 134 -13.46 -3.29 -6.45
C PHE A 134 -12.58 -2.63 -5.38
N PRO A 135 -12.75 -3.01 -4.10
CA PRO A 135 -11.92 -2.53 -3.01
C PRO A 135 -10.60 -3.28 -2.92
N GLY A 136 -9.60 -2.64 -2.34
CA GLY A 136 -8.35 -3.24 -1.95
C GLY A 136 -7.80 -2.56 -0.70
N VAL A 137 -6.96 -3.29 0.02
CA VAL A 137 -6.31 -2.82 1.24
C VAL A 137 -4.81 -3.09 1.11
N VAL A 138 -4.01 -2.06 1.40
CA VAL A 138 -2.56 -2.14 1.54
C VAL A 138 -2.18 -1.51 2.86
N MET A 139 -2.04 -2.33 3.91
CA MET A 139 -1.70 -1.88 5.25
C MET A 139 -2.67 -0.81 5.77
N ASP A 140 -2.26 0.45 5.86
CA ASP A 140 -3.04 1.62 6.27
C ASP A 140 -3.87 2.25 5.16
N ASP A 141 -3.59 1.92 3.90
CA ASP A 141 -4.30 2.42 2.73
C ASP A 141 -5.51 1.55 2.38
N PHE A 142 -6.68 2.15 2.33
CA PHE A 142 -7.86 1.58 1.67
C PHE A 142 -8.10 2.34 0.36
N CYS A 143 -8.22 1.63 -0.75
CA CYS A 143 -8.72 2.23 -1.99
C CYS A 143 -9.78 1.33 -2.62
N ALA A 144 -10.79 1.93 -3.24
CA ALA A 144 -11.80 1.23 -4.00
C ALA A 144 -12.06 1.93 -5.32
N CYS A 145 -12.42 1.13 -6.31
CA CYS A 145 -12.83 1.61 -7.62
C CYS A 145 -14.26 1.16 -7.88
N GLU A 146 -15.10 2.04 -8.43
CA GLU A 146 -16.48 1.74 -8.82
C GLU A 146 -16.70 2.12 -10.29
N VAL A 147 -17.23 1.18 -11.07
CA VAL A 147 -17.67 1.41 -12.44
C VAL A 147 -19.01 2.13 -12.40
N GLU A 148 -19.07 3.29 -13.03
CA GLU A 148 -20.28 4.10 -13.11
C GLU A 148 -20.66 4.35 -14.57
N LYS A 149 -21.98 4.39 -14.85
CA LYS A 149 -22.48 4.79 -16.16
C LYS A 149 -22.34 6.30 -16.38
N CYS A 150 -21.77 6.67 -17.51
CA CYS A 150 -21.51 8.04 -17.94
C CYS A 150 -22.25 8.36 -19.25
N SER A 151 -22.25 9.64 -19.65
CA SER A 151 -22.60 10.03 -21.01
C SER A 151 -21.33 10.04 -21.88
N VAL A 152 -21.51 10.01 -23.20
CA VAL A 152 -20.42 10.17 -24.17
C VAL A 152 -20.76 11.37 -25.06
N VAL A 153 -19.88 12.36 -25.07
CA VAL A 153 -20.02 13.58 -25.87
C VAL A 153 -18.76 13.71 -26.72
N ASP A 154 -18.91 13.77 -28.04
CA ASP A 154 -17.80 13.84 -29.00
C ASP A 154 -16.73 12.75 -28.81
N GLY A 155 -17.15 11.54 -28.42
CA GLY A 155 -16.26 10.40 -28.16
C GLY A 155 -15.54 10.45 -26.81
N ILE A 156 -15.82 11.46 -25.97
CA ILE A 156 -15.26 11.58 -24.63
C ILE A 156 -16.31 11.16 -23.60
N ARG A 157 -15.91 10.30 -22.66
CA ARG A 157 -16.72 9.91 -21.51
C ARG A 157 -16.83 11.08 -20.53
N VAL A 158 -18.06 11.43 -20.16
CA VAL A 158 -18.35 12.53 -19.23
C VAL A 158 -19.02 11.95 -17.99
N PRO A 159 -18.31 11.86 -16.84
CA PRO A 159 -18.92 11.38 -15.61
C PRO A 159 -20.06 12.31 -15.18
N ARG A 160 -21.03 11.76 -14.45
CA ARG A 160 -22.09 12.58 -13.84
C ARG A 160 -21.50 13.43 -12.72
N ASP A 161 -22.12 14.57 -12.43
CA ASP A 161 -21.69 15.47 -11.35
C ASP A 161 -21.77 14.79 -9.98
N VAL A 162 -22.76 13.92 -9.78
CA VAL A 162 -22.98 13.17 -8.54
C VAL A 162 -22.93 11.67 -8.79
N ALA A 163 -22.60 10.92 -7.74
CA ALA A 163 -22.65 9.46 -7.77
C ALA A 163 -24.05 8.98 -8.22
N PRO A 164 -24.14 8.06 -9.19
CA PRO A 164 -25.41 7.46 -9.58
C PRO A 164 -26.20 6.89 -8.39
N ALA A 165 -27.52 6.89 -8.52
CA ALA A 165 -28.38 6.24 -7.53
C ALA A 165 -28.03 4.73 -7.46
N GLY A 166 -27.72 4.25 -6.25
CA GLY A 166 -27.30 2.87 -6.04
C GLY A 166 -25.78 2.63 -6.08
N SER A 167 -24.96 3.68 -6.29
CA SER A 167 -23.50 3.58 -6.12
C SER A 167 -23.15 3.06 -4.72
N PHE A 168 -22.33 2.03 -4.69
CA PHE A 168 -21.88 1.37 -3.48
C PHE A 168 -20.64 2.02 -2.89
N GLY A 169 -19.78 2.64 -3.71
CA GLY A 169 -18.54 3.28 -3.25
C GLY A 169 -18.74 4.28 -2.11
N PRO A 170 -19.65 5.27 -2.23
CA PRO A 170 -19.94 6.21 -1.15
C PRO A 170 -20.40 5.53 0.15
N ILE A 171 -21.23 4.49 0.03
CA ILE A 171 -21.77 3.74 1.17
C ILE A 171 -20.65 2.95 1.86
N ALA A 172 -19.78 2.32 1.08
CA ALA A 172 -18.69 1.49 1.58
C ALA A 172 -17.66 2.33 2.35
N VAL A 173 -17.25 3.48 1.82
CA VAL A 173 -16.30 4.40 2.46
C VAL A 173 -16.86 4.94 3.77
N GLU A 174 -18.11 5.38 3.77
CA GLU A 174 -18.75 5.90 4.99
C GLU A 174 -18.84 4.82 6.09
N ARG A 175 -19.21 3.59 5.73
CA ARG A 175 -19.23 2.47 6.67
C ARG A 175 -17.83 2.10 7.17
N LEU A 176 -16.80 2.21 6.34
CA LEU A 176 -15.42 1.99 6.73
C LEU A 176 -14.96 3.05 7.74
N LYS A 177 -15.24 4.33 7.48
CA LYS A 177 -14.99 5.43 8.42
C LYS A 177 -15.68 5.22 9.77
N GLN A 178 -16.90 4.71 9.76
CA GLN A 178 -17.61 4.34 11.00
C GLN A 178 -16.88 3.23 11.76
N GLN A 179 -16.37 2.21 11.06
CA GLN A 179 -15.55 1.17 11.70
C GLN A 179 -14.24 1.72 12.26
N TYR A 180 -13.58 2.64 11.55
CA TYR A 180 -12.40 3.34 12.07
C TYR A 180 -12.72 4.05 13.39
N ASN A 181 -13.79 4.85 13.41
CA ASN A 181 -14.23 5.59 14.59
C ASN A 181 -14.56 4.66 15.78
N ILE A 182 -15.28 3.55 15.55
CA ILE A 182 -15.60 2.55 16.58
C ILE A 182 -14.32 1.99 17.21
N HIS A 183 -13.29 1.78 16.40
CA HIS A 183 -12.02 1.21 16.84
C HIS A 183 -10.96 2.26 17.21
N LYS A 184 -11.35 3.54 17.32
CA LYS A 184 -10.45 4.67 17.64
C LYS A 184 -9.26 4.81 16.69
N LEU A 185 -9.45 4.34 15.46
CA LEU A 185 -8.54 4.58 14.37
C LEU A 185 -8.94 5.91 13.73
N GLU A 186 -8.03 6.86 13.70
CA GLU A 186 -8.24 8.11 12.98
C GLU A 186 -7.95 7.90 11.50
N TYR A 187 -8.51 8.74 10.65
CA TYR A 187 -8.21 8.80 9.22
C TYR A 187 -7.81 10.22 8.86
N HIS A 188 -7.03 10.39 7.79
CA HIS A 188 -6.56 11.70 7.35
C HIS A 188 -7.56 12.36 6.39
N PRO A 189 -8.35 13.37 6.82
CA PRO A 189 -9.36 13.98 5.96
C PRO A 189 -8.76 14.69 4.75
N SER A 190 -7.53 15.19 4.86
CA SER A 190 -6.81 15.84 3.76
C SER A 190 -6.27 14.89 2.70
N LYS A 191 -6.25 13.58 2.98
CA LYS A 191 -5.82 12.53 2.05
C LYS A 191 -6.99 11.73 1.49
N GLU A 192 -8.22 12.05 1.90
CA GLU A 192 -9.41 11.43 1.35
C GLU A 192 -9.47 11.67 -0.16
N VAL A 193 -9.71 10.59 -0.90
CA VAL A 193 -10.10 10.65 -2.30
C VAL A 193 -11.57 10.26 -2.34
N TYR A 194 -12.43 11.21 -2.66
CA TYR A 194 -13.86 10.95 -2.78
C TYR A 194 -14.30 11.10 -4.24
N ARG A 195 -14.75 9.99 -4.84
CA ARG A 195 -15.25 9.93 -6.22
C ARG A 195 -14.38 10.72 -7.22
N SER A 196 -13.09 10.43 -7.21
CA SER A 196 -12.16 11.02 -8.19
C SER A 196 -12.10 10.16 -9.45
N PHE A 197 -11.89 10.78 -10.60
CA PHE A 197 -11.63 10.09 -11.86
C PHE A 197 -10.16 10.16 -12.28
N SER A 198 -9.32 10.78 -11.45
CA SER A 198 -7.87 10.84 -11.64
C SER A 198 -7.19 10.77 -10.27
N SER A 199 -6.48 9.68 -10.00
CA SER A 199 -5.79 9.50 -8.72
C SER A 199 -4.55 8.62 -8.88
N THR A 200 -3.76 8.57 -7.80
CA THR A 200 -2.69 7.59 -7.65
C THR A 200 -3.03 6.71 -6.46
N ALA A 201 -3.10 5.40 -6.68
CA ALA A 201 -3.37 4.40 -5.64
C ALA A 201 -2.35 3.27 -5.74
N TRP A 202 -1.85 2.81 -4.60
CA TRP A 202 -0.88 1.70 -4.49
C TRP A 202 0.33 1.85 -5.44
N GLY A 203 0.76 3.10 -5.64
CA GLY A 203 1.91 3.42 -6.48
C GLY A 203 1.63 3.43 -7.99
N SER A 204 0.36 3.40 -8.41
CA SER A 204 -0.09 3.38 -9.82
C SER A 204 -1.02 4.56 -10.12
N SER A 205 -0.89 5.15 -11.29
CA SER A 205 -1.75 6.23 -11.78
C SER A 205 -2.98 5.65 -12.46
N ILE A 206 -4.14 6.20 -12.12
CA ILE A 206 -5.44 5.76 -12.60
C ILE A 206 -6.14 6.94 -13.27
N ASN A 207 -6.50 6.77 -14.54
CA ASN A 207 -7.39 7.67 -15.26
C ASN A 207 -8.73 6.94 -15.49
N GLY A 208 -9.70 7.22 -14.63
CA GLY A 208 -11.01 6.60 -14.65
C GLY A 208 -11.91 7.05 -15.80
N ILE A 209 -11.56 8.13 -16.50
CA ILE A 209 -12.30 8.54 -17.71
C ILE A 209 -11.91 7.64 -18.88
N SER A 210 -10.61 7.54 -19.16
CA SER A 210 -10.10 6.71 -20.26
C SER A 210 -10.07 5.22 -19.93
N GLY A 211 -10.02 4.85 -18.65
CA GLY A 211 -9.75 3.49 -18.19
C GLY A 211 -8.27 3.11 -18.25
N MET A 212 -7.36 4.10 -18.32
CA MET A 212 -5.93 3.85 -18.34
C MET A 212 -5.37 3.64 -16.92
N TYR A 213 -4.56 2.59 -16.77
CA TYR A 213 -3.79 2.28 -15.56
C TYR A 213 -2.33 2.14 -15.94
N HIS A 214 -1.45 2.89 -15.30
CA HIS A 214 -0.02 2.82 -15.59
C HIS A 214 0.81 3.24 -14.38
N THR A 215 2.12 2.99 -14.46
CA THR A 215 3.04 3.52 -13.45
C THR A 215 3.13 5.04 -13.58
N PRO A 216 3.17 5.81 -12.47
CA PRO A 216 3.31 7.26 -12.50
C PRO A 216 4.50 7.71 -13.35
N THR A 217 4.29 8.67 -14.26
CA THR A 217 5.29 9.11 -15.23
C THR A 217 6.59 9.58 -14.57
N ASN A 218 6.49 10.26 -13.44
CA ASN A 218 7.66 10.72 -12.67
C ASN A 218 8.55 9.55 -12.19
N LYS A 219 7.95 8.41 -11.80
CA LYS A 219 8.72 7.21 -11.43
C LYS A 219 9.43 6.62 -12.64
N VAL A 220 8.75 6.56 -13.79
CA VAL A 220 9.34 6.06 -15.04
C VAL A 220 10.52 6.94 -15.47
N VAL A 221 10.35 8.26 -15.47
CA VAL A 221 11.42 9.22 -15.81
C VAL A 221 12.62 9.08 -14.87
N ALA A 222 12.38 8.99 -13.56
CA ALA A 222 13.45 8.81 -12.58
C ALA A 222 14.21 7.48 -12.79
N LEU A 223 13.48 6.39 -13.03
CA LEU A 223 14.09 5.09 -13.28
C LEU A 223 14.87 5.06 -14.60
N SER A 224 14.38 5.70 -15.66
CA SER A 224 15.11 5.87 -16.91
C SER A 224 16.42 6.62 -16.69
N ALA A 225 16.41 7.72 -15.92
CA ALA A 225 17.61 8.48 -15.61
C ALA A 225 18.65 7.65 -14.82
N LEU A 226 18.20 6.87 -13.83
CA LEU A 226 19.07 5.96 -13.07
C LEU A 226 19.66 4.84 -13.95
N THR A 227 18.86 4.32 -14.87
CA THR A 227 19.30 3.30 -15.82
C THR A 227 20.36 3.85 -16.76
N LEU A 228 20.15 5.04 -17.32
CA LEU A 228 21.13 5.73 -18.17
C LEU A 228 22.42 6.06 -17.42
N ALA A 229 22.32 6.57 -16.18
CA ALA A 229 23.49 6.84 -15.37
C ALA A 229 24.31 5.56 -15.06
N THR A 230 23.63 4.43 -14.89
CA THR A 230 24.30 3.12 -14.68
C THR A 230 25.00 2.66 -15.96
N ASP A 231 24.38 2.87 -17.12
CA ASP A 231 24.97 2.58 -18.43
C ASP A 231 26.20 3.46 -18.70
N GLU A 232 26.12 4.77 -18.43
CA GLU A 232 27.24 5.72 -18.59
C GLU A 232 28.44 5.40 -17.69
N LEU A 233 28.21 4.80 -16.51
CA LEU A 233 29.28 4.31 -15.65
C LEU A 233 30.05 3.12 -16.27
N GLY A 234 29.44 2.42 -17.23
CA GLY A 234 30.02 1.26 -17.91
C GLY A 234 30.19 0.01 -17.04
N PHE A 235 29.66 0.04 -15.80
CA PHE A 235 29.72 -1.06 -14.84
C PHE A 235 28.55 -1.00 -13.86
N ALA A 236 27.99 -2.16 -13.51
CA ALA A 236 26.98 -2.30 -12.47
C ALA A 236 27.35 -3.47 -11.55
N SER A 237 27.18 -3.29 -10.23
CA SER A 237 27.20 -4.41 -9.31
C SER A 237 25.92 -5.24 -9.45
N ILE A 238 25.97 -6.52 -9.07
CA ILE A 238 24.78 -7.41 -9.10
C ILE A 238 23.64 -6.80 -8.28
N ASN A 239 23.94 -6.33 -7.06
CA ASN A 239 22.93 -5.70 -6.20
C ASN A 239 22.29 -4.46 -6.87
N LEU A 240 23.07 -3.64 -7.59
CA LEU A 240 22.52 -2.49 -8.31
C LEU A 240 21.63 -2.96 -9.47
N LEU A 241 22.07 -3.98 -10.22
CA LEU A 241 21.31 -4.55 -11.32
C LEU A 241 19.99 -5.16 -10.83
N GLU A 242 20.00 -5.90 -9.72
CA GLU A 242 18.80 -6.45 -9.07
C GLU A 242 17.79 -5.34 -8.68
N ILE A 243 18.28 -4.22 -8.13
CA ILE A 243 17.44 -3.07 -7.76
C ILE A 243 16.81 -2.43 -9.02
N ILE A 244 17.60 -2.22 -10.07
CA ILE A 244 17.13 -1.61 -11.32
C ILE A 244 16.11 -2.52 -12.02
N VAL A 245 16.43 -3.81 -12.16
CA VAL A 245 15.55 -4.82 -12.76
C VAL A 245 14.27 -4.95 -11.94
N GLY A 246 14.36 -5.07 -10.62
CA GLY A 246 13.22 -5.07 -9.70
C GLY A 246 12.31 -3.86 -9.87
N SER A 247 12.90 -2.67 -10.04
CA SER A 247 12.15 -1.44 -10.28
C SER A 247 11.46 -1.43 -11.64
N TRP A 248 12.11 -1.92 -12.69
CA TRP A 248 11.51 -2.04 -14.02
C TRP A 248 10.39 -3.08 -14.06
N ILE A 249 10.49 -4.18 -13.32
CA ILE A 249 9.40 -5.17 -13.20
C ILE A 249 8.14 -4.50 -12.67
N ALA A 250 8.24 -3.67 -11.63
CA ALA A 250 7.08 -2.93 -11.11
C ALA A 250 6.41 -2.04 -12.18
N VAL A 251 7.20 -1.44 -13.08
CA VAL A 251 6.69 -0.70 -14.24
C VAL A 251 6.00 -1.64 -15.24
N MET A 252 6.72 -2.68 -15.65
CA MET A 252 6.34 -3.63 -16.70
C MET A 252 5.15 -4.51 -16.33
N LEU A 253 4.84 -4.68 -15.03
CA LEU A 253 3.64 -5.38 -14.57
C LEU A 253 2.33 -4.74 -15.07
N HIS A 254 2.34 -3.45 -15.43
CA HIS A 254 1.22 -2.77 -16.08
C HIS A 254 1.07 -3.14 -17.57
N SER A 255 2.07 -3.80 -18.14
CA SER A 255 2.11 -4.20 -19.55
C SER A 255 2.85 -5.53 -19.68
N ARG A 256 2.36 -6.59 -19.02
CA ARG A 256 3.06 -7.87 -18.81
C ARG A 256 3.76 -8.47 -20.03
N ARG A 257 3.30 -8.16 -21.25
CA ARG A 257 3.92 -8.55 -22.53
C ARG A 257 5.37 -8.06 -22.70
N ILE A 258 5.78 -6.98 -22.05
CA ILE A 258 7.16 -6.45 -22.16
C ILE A 258 8.12 -7.07 -21.14
N LEU A 259 7.65 -7.93 -20.24
CA LEU A 259 8.51 -8.64 -19.27
C LEU A 259 9.49 -9.62 -19.95
N CYS A 260 9.24 -10.02 -21.19
CA CYS A 260 10.22 -10.83 -21.95
C CYS A 260 11.50 -10.06 -22.28
N LEU A 261 11.47 -8.72 -22.26
CA LEU A 261 12.64 -7.90 -22.63
C LEU A 261 13.76 -7.91 -21.58
N ILE A 262 13.47 -8.38 -20.36
CA ILE A 262 14.43 -8.41 -19.24
C ILE A 262 15.03 -9.80 -19.00
N GLU A 263 14.81 -10.76 -19.90
CA GLU A 263 15.33 -12.14 -19.80
C GLU A 263 16.86 -12.17 -19.69
N LEU A 264 17.57 -11.45 -20.56
CA LEU A 264 19.04 -11.36 -20.53
C LEU A 264 19.57 -10.76 -19.22
N LEU A 265 18.82 -9.87 -18.58
CA LEU A 265 19.21 -9.29 -17.29
C LEU A 265 19.08 -10.32 -16.16
N TYR A 266 18.08 -11.19 -16.22
CA TYR A 266 17.95 -12.30 -15.27
C TYR A 266 19.07 -13.33 -15.43
N GLU A 267 19.47 -13.66 -16.65
CA GLU A 267 20.60 -14.55 -16.90
C GLU A 267 21.90 -13.98 -16.30
N ALA A 268 22.17 -12.69 -16.54
CA ALA A 268 23.35 -12.01 -15.99
C ALA A 268 23.37 -11.97 -14.44
N ILE A 269 22.20 -11.90 -13.80
CA ILE A 269 22.09 -11.96 -12.32
C ILE A 269 22.27 -13.40 -11.82
N ARG A 270 21.77 -14.40 -12.56
CA ARG A 270 21.78 -15.81 -12.13
C ARG A 270 23.19 -16.41 -12.17
N ASP A 271 23.93 -16.17 -13.25
CA ASP A 271 25.24 -16.79 -13.50
C ASP A 271 26.34 -16.36 -12.50
N HIS A 272 26.04 -15.43 -11.61
CA HIS A 272 26.93 -14.98 -10.53
C HIS A 272 26.58 -15.53 -9.13
N ASN A 273 25.43 -16.20 -8.98
CA ASN A 273 24.96 -16.78 -7.72
C ASN A 273 25.21 -18.30 -7.62
N GLU A 274 25.84 -18.91 -8.63
CA GLU A 274 26.44 -20.25 -8.61
C GLU A 274 27.96 -20.18 -8.37
#